data_AF-A0A813SD29-F1
#
_entry.id   AF-A0A813SD29-F1
#
_cell.length_a   1.000
_cell.length_b   1.000
_cell.length_c   1.000
_cell.angle_alpha   90.00
_cell.angle_beta   90.00
_cell.angle_gamma   90.00
#
_symmetry.space_group_name_H-M   'P 1'
#
loop_
_entity.id
_entity.type
_entity.pdbx_description
1 polymer ?
#
loop_
_entity_poly.entity_id
_entity_poly.type
_entity_poly.pdbx_seq_one_letter_code
_entity_poly.pdbx_strand_id
1 'polypeptide(L)'
;MENYLRSRAKTQNDIDSCHAKQELSFKNERRRSYLWWLKHRKLYAYDQVPKHLQTNPFIIRGYRYDLSWSECISSFFLLHNETLNVWTHFIGFVLFTLYFLRDFISSRNYDNLITTEHSTDYLMLLFYVLSVIACMLASTILHLLSGCSAKTYSTCLQLDLLGYCAQPYFPAQIVFSPNYGHTIFAIDKIYQRASKTIDYSDQGR
;
A
#
# COMPACT_ATOMS: atom_id res chain seq x y z
N MET A 1 58.95 -6.45 7.36
CA MET A 1 57.67 -6.49 6.62
C MET A 1 56.47 -6.69 7.56
N GLU A 2 56.49 -7.68 8.47
CA GLU A 2 55.35 -7.95 9.36
C GLU A 2 54.93 -6.80 10.29
N ASN A 3 55.88 -6.10 10.92
CA ASN A 3 55.57 -4.96 11.80
C ASN A 3 54.89 -3.82 11.03
N TYR A 4 55.26 -3.62 9.78
CA TYR A 4 54.64 -2.63 8.89
C TYR A 4 53.20 -3.04 8.54
N LEU A 5 52.97 -4.31 8.21
CA LEU A 5 51.64 -4.85 7.93
C LEU A 5 50.72 -4.79 9.17
N ARG A 6 51.22 -5.13 10.36
CA ARG A 6 50.48 -5.01 11.63
C ARG A 6 50.12 -3.56 11.96
N SER A 7 51.05 -2.63 11.76
CA SER A 7 50.80 -1.20 11.96
C SER A 7 49.71 -0.69 11.02
N ARG A 8 49.79 -1.04 9.72
CA ARG A 8 48.76 -0.68 8.73
C ARG A 8 47.39 -1.28 9.05
N ALA A 9 47.33 -2.54 9.47
CA ALA A 9 46.09 -3.19 9.88
C ALA A 9 45.44 -2.52 11.11
N LYS A 10 46.27 -2.08 12.07
CA LYS A 10 45.78 -1.32 13.24
C LYS A 10 45.17 0.02 12.83
N THR A 11 45.87 0.78 11.97
CA THR A 11 45.36 2.06 11.46
C THR A 11 44.04 1.89 10.69
N GLN A 12 43.91 0.85 9.87
CA GLN A 12 42.67 0.57 9.15
C GLN A 12 41.51 0.25 10.11
N ASN A 13 41.74 -0.59 11.11
CA ASN A 13 40.74 -0.91 12.13
C ASN A 13 40.30 0.34 12.94
N ASP A 14 41.23 1.24 13.24
CA ASP A 14 40.92 2.49 13.94
C ASP A 14 40.07 3.43 13.07
N ILE A 15 40.35 3.50 11.77
CA ILE A 15 39.55 4.24 10.77
C ILE A 15 38.15 3.65 10.66
N ASP A 16 38.02 2.33 10.51
CA ASP A 16 36.74 1.65 10.38
C ASP A 16 35.88 1.82 11.66
N SER A 17 36.53 1.73 12.83
CA SER A 17 35.90 2.00 14.14
C SER A 17 35.41 3.45 14.27
N CYS A 18 36.19 4.41 13.76
CA CYS A 18 35.80 5.82 13.72
C CYS A 18 34.58 6.04 12.82
N HIS A 19 34.58 5.50 11.61
CA HIS A 19 33.44 5.57 10.68
C HIS A 19 32.18 4.94 11.27
N ALA A 20 32.29 3.76 11.89
CA ALA A 20 31.17 3.10 12.55
C ALA A 20 30.59 3.94 13.70
N LYS A 21 31.43 4.58 14.52
CA LYS A 21 30.99 5.49 15.59
C LYS A 21 30.27 6.72 15.03
N GLN A 22 30.77 7.29 13.94
CA GLN A 22 30.15 8.45 13.28
C GLN A 22 28.78 8.10 12.71
N GLU A 23 28.65 6.94 12.04
CA GLU A 23 27.37 6.46 11.51
C GLU A 23 26.35 6.21 12.63
N LEU A 24 26.78 5.61 13.75
CA LEU A 24 25.93 5.37 14.90
C LEU A 24 25.47 6.68 15.56
N SER A 25 26.37 7.68 15.66
CA SER A 25 26.02 9.02 16.16
C SER A 25 24.93 9.66 15.30
N PHE A 26 25.11 9.64 13.97
CA PHE A 26 24.13 10.17 13.03
C PHE A 26 22.78 9.44 13.09
N LYS A 27 22.79 8.11 13.22
CA LYS A 27 21.56 7.31 13.44
C LYS A 27 20.86 7.69 14.76
N ASN A 28 21.62 7.89 15.84
CA ASN A 28 21.07 8.26 17.14
C ASN A 28 20.46 9.66 17.15
N GLU A 29 21.09 10.63 16.48
CA GLU A 29 20.54 11.97 16.32
C GLU A 29 19.22 11.96 15.54
N ARG A 30 19.17 11.27 14.39
CA ARG A 30 17.91 11.12 13.63
C ARG A 30 16.80 10.50 14.46
N ARG A 31 17.12 9.46 15.25
CA ARG A 31 16.16 8.82 16.15
C ARG A 31 15.67 9.78 17.24
N ARG A 32 16.54 10.59 17.83
CA ARG A 32 16.16 11.61 18.82
C ARG A 32 15.25 12.66 18.22
N SER A 33 15.60 13.19 17.04
CA SER A 33 14.78 14.17 16.32
C SER A 33 13.40 13.61 15.99
N TYR A 34 13.32 12.35 15.54
CA TYR A 34 12.06 11.66 15.27
C TYR A 34 11.18 11.47 16.52
N LEU A 35 11.77 10.97 17.62
CA LEU A 35 11.06 10.80 18.88
C LEU A 35 10.59 12.15 19.45
N TRP A 36 11.40 13.19 19.28
CA TRP A 36 11.02 14.55 19.64
C TRP A 36 9.80 15.01 18.83
N TRP A 37 9.79 14.80 17.51
CA TRP A 37 8.63 15.10 16.68
C TRP A 37 7.37 14.33 17.12
N LEU A 38 7.48 13.02 17.36
CA LEU A 38 6.35 12.20 17.82
C LEU A 38 5.70 12.75 19.10
N LYS A 39 6.53 13.25 20.03
CA LYS A 39 6.11 13.79 21.32
C LYS A 39 5.51 15.20 21.21
N HIS A 40 6.02 16.03 20.29
CA HIS A 40 5.63 17.45 20.19
C HIS A 40 4.78 17.77 18.95
N ARG A 41 4.31 16.76 18.22
CA ARG A 41 3.44 16.97 17.05
C ARG A 41 2.17 17.72 17.46
N LYS A 42 1.84 18.75 16.68
CA LYS A 42 0.65 19.56 16.90
C LYS A 42 -0.48 19.04 16.03
N LEU A 43 -1.63 18.76 16.65
CA LEU A 43 -2.89 18.54 15.94
C LEU A 43 -3.72 19.82 16.03
N TYR A 44 -4.31 20.22 14.91
CA TYR A 44 -5.00 21.47 14.75
C TYR A 44 -6.52 21.29 14.92
N ALA A 45 -7.19 22.37 15.34
CA ALA A 45 -8.64 22.48 15.30
C ALA A 45 -9.13 22.85 13.89
N TYR A 46 -10.43 22.66 13.63
CA TYR A 46 -11.07 22.90 12.34
C TYR A 46 -10.80 24.31 11.77
N ASP A 47 -10.90 25.33 12.61
CA ASP A 47 -10.70 26.74 12.29
C ASP A 47 -9.22 27.13 12.09
N GLN A 48 -8.30 26.24 12.49
CA GLN A 48 -6.85 26.47 12.43
C GLN A 48 -6.19 25.90 11.17
N VAL A 49 -6.92 25.14 10.37
CA VAL A 49 -6.42 24.54 9.13
C VAL A 49 -6.97 25.26 7.90
N PRO A 50 -6.28 25.20 6.74
CA PRO A 50 -6.77 25.82 5.52
C PRO A 50 -8.08 25.18 5.02
N LYS A 51 -8.86 25.95 4.26
CA LYS A 51 -10.20 25.56 3.77
C LYS A 51 -10.26 24.23 3.01
N HIS A 52 -9.19 23.81 2.33
CA HIS A 52 -9.19 22.54 1.59
C HIS A 52 -9.23 21.30 2.51
N LEU A 53 -8.85 21.44 3.79
CA LEU A 53 -8.97 20.39 4.81
C LEU A 53 -10.26 20.51 5.62
N GLN A 54 -10.95 21.66 5.54
CA GLN A 54 -12.21 21.94 6.22
C GLN A 54 -13.40 21.37 5.45
N THR A 55 -13.39 20.05 5.20
CA THR A 55 -14.45 19.38 4.42
C THR A 55 -15.70 19.08 5.24
N ASN A 56 -15.53 18.79 6.53
CA ASN A 56 -16.62 18.41 7.42
C ASN A 56 -16.59 19.24 8.72
N PRO A 57 -17.57 20.14 8.94
CA PRO A 57 -17.61 21.02 10.11
C PRO A 57 -17.86 20.28 11.44
N PHE A 58 -18.31 19.03 11.41
CA PHE A 58 -18.52 18.22 12.61
C PHE A 58 -17.20 17.65 13.16
N ILE A 59 -16.13 17.69 12.38
CA ILE A 59 -14.79 17.30 12.81
C ILE A 59 -14.11 18.53 13.41
N ILE A 60 -14.11 18.62 14.74
CA ILE A 60 -13.69 19.85 15.42
C ILE A 60 -12.16 19.91 15.62
N ARG A 61 -11.48 18.76 15.72
CA ARG A 61 -10.04 18.66 16.06
C ARG A 61 -9.40 17.43 15.44
N GLY A 62 -8.06 17.37 15.52
CA GLY A 62 -7.28 16.20 15.10
C GLY A 62 -6.66 16.33 13.71
N TYR A 63 -6.69 17.55 13.14
CA TYR A 63 -6.15 17.80 11.82
C TYR A 63 -4.62 17.83 11.83
N ARG A 64 -4.03 17.29 10.76
CA ARG A 64 -2.61 17.42 10.44
C ARG A 64 -2.47 18.52 9.39
N TYR A 65 -1.49 19.40 9.57
CA TYR A 65 -1.24 20.49 8.64
C TYR A 65 0.24 20.87 8.67
N ASP A 66 0.76 21.31 7.52
CA ASP A 66 2.14 21.76 7.31
C ASP A 66 3.20 20.71 7.65
N LEU A 67 2.95 19.47 7.21
CA LEU A 67 3.88 18.34 7.42
C LEU A 67 4.72 18.09 6.16
N SER A 68 5.96 17.67 6.34
CA SER A 68 6.74 17.05 5.26
C SER A 68 6.20 15.65 4.90
N TRP A 69 6.61 15.14 3.74
CA TRP A 69 6.22 13.80 3.28
C TRP A 69 6.63 12.71 4.27
N SER A 70 7.83 12.81 4.83
CA SER A 70 8.34 11.84 5.82
C SER A 70 7.55 11.87 7.12
N GLU A 71 7.10 13.05 7.57
CA GLU A 71 6.25 13.21 8.75
C GLU A 71 4.84 12.65 8.50
N CYS A 72 4.26 12.89 7.32
CA CYS A 72 3.00 12.27 6.91
C CYS A 72 3.09 10.74 6.91
N ILE A 73 4.13 10.17 6.29
CA ILE A 73 4.34 8.71 6.28
C ILE A 73 4.53 8.18 7.70
N SER A 74 5.33 8.86 8.51
CA SER A 74 5.56 8.47 9.90
C SER A 74 4.29 8.50 10.75
N SER A 75 3.33 9.35 10.39
CA SER A 75 2.05 9.44 11.10
C SER A 75 1.07 8.32 10.80
N PHE A 76 1.41 7.36 9.93
CA PHE A 76 0.56 6.22 9.59
C PHE A 76 0.02 5.45 10.82
N PHE A 77 0.88 5.25 11.84
CA PHE A 77 0.53 4.58 13.09
C PHE A 77 0.08 5.53 14.20
N LEU A 78 -0.15 6.81 13.89
CA LEU A 78 -0.53 7.83 14.86
C LEU A 78 -2.01 8.18 14.72
N LEU A 79 -2.65 8.45 15.85
CA LEU A 79 -4.03 8.92 15.86
C LEU A 79 -4.12 10.38 15.39
N HIS A 80 -5.01 10.60 14.43
CA HIS A 80 -5.38 11.87 13.82
C HIS A 80 -6.74 11.71 13.11
N ASN A 81 -7.28 12.80 12.57
CA ASN A 81 -8.60 12.80 11.93
C ASN A 81 -8.73 11.76 10.80
N GLU A 82 -7.69 11.64 9.97
CA GLU A 82 -7.69 10.73 8.82
C GLU A 82 -7.30 9.28 9.16
N THR A 83 -7.09 8.91 10.43
CA THR A 83 -6.51 7.58 10.75
C THR A 83 -7.41 6.47 10.26
N LEU A 84 -8.72 6.54 10.52
CA LEU A 84 -9.66 5.52 10.05
C LEU A 84 -9.72 5.45 8.52
N ASN A 85 -9.66 6.59 7.83
CA ASN A 85 -9.62 6.64 6.37
C ASN A 85 -8.37 5.94 5.83
N VAL A 86 -7.19 6.25 6.39
CA VAL A 86 -5.93 5.57 6.02
C VAL A 86 -6.02 4.06 6.25
N TRP A 87 -6.46 3.63 7.43
CA TRP A 87 -6.45 2.21 7.79
C TRP A 87 -7.49 1.39 7.04
N THR A 88 -8.68 1.92 6.79
CA THR A 88 -9.73 1.20 6.05
C THR A 88 -9.31 0.94 4.60
N HIS A 89 -8.78 1.95 3.90
CA HIS A 89 -8.25 1.77 2.55
C HIS A 89 -6.98 0.91 2.51
N PHE A 90 -6.08 1.04 3.49
CA PHE A 90 -4.87 0.23 3.53
C PHE A 90 -5.16 -1.26 3.77
N ILE A 91 -6.09 -1.57 4.70
CA ILE A 91 -6.54 -2.95 4.93
C ILE A 91 -7.18 -3.49 3.65
N GLY A 92 -8.03 -2.70 2.99
CA GLY A 92 -8.59 -3.07 1.68
C GLY A 92 -7.50 -3.42 0.67
N PHE A 93 -6.51 -2.54 0.51
CA PHE A 93 -5.34 -2.76 -0.36
C PHE A 93 -4.63 -4.07 -0.04
N VAL A 94 -4.33 -4.34 1.23
CA VAL A 94 -3.65 -5.58 1.65
C VAL A 94 -4.51 -6.81 1.33
N LEU A 95 -5.79 -6.80 1.68
CA LEU A 95 -6.68 -7.93 1.43
C LEU A 95 -6.80 -8.23 -0.07
N PHE A 96 -7.11 -7.22 -0.90
CA PHE A 96 -7.23 -7.41 -2.35
C PHE A 96 -5.91 -7.87 -2.98
N THR A 97 -4.77 -7.37 -2.50
CA THR A 97 -3.46 -7.81 -2.97
C THR A 97 -3.19 -9.27 -2.59
N LEU A 98 -3.49 -9.69 -1.36
CA LEU A 98 -3.31 -11.07 -0.93
C LEU A 98 -4.21 -12.03 -1.71
N TYR A 99 -5.49 -11.67 -1.92
CA TYR A 99 -6.39 -12.44 -2.76
C TYR A 99 -5.87 -12.56 -4.19
N PHE A 100 -5.44 -11.44 -4.78
CA PHE A 100 -4.86 -11.42 -6.13
C PHE A 100 -3.62 -12.31 -6.23
N LEU A 101 -2.68 -12.20 -5.29
CA LEU A 101 -1.46 -13.02 -5.29
C LEU A 101 -1.77 -14.51 -5.11
N ARG A 102 -2.69 -14.86 -4.21
CA ARG A 102 -3.14 -16.25 -4.01
C ARG A 102 -3.71 -16.81 -5.32
N ASP A 103 -4.63 -16.07 -5.94
CA ASP A 103 -5.32 -16.53 -7.15
C ASP A 103 -4.37 -16.56 -8.35
N PHE A 104 -3.44 -15.60 -8.45
CA PHE A 104 -2.39 -15.57 -9.48
C PHE A 104 -1.40 -16.73 -9.36
N ILE A 105 -0.98 -17.08 -8.13
CA ILE A 105 -0.11 -18.24 -7.90
C ILE A 105 -0.86 -19.55 -8.18
N SER A 106 -2.13 -19.63 -7.78
CA SER A 106 -2.97 -20.79 -8.03
C SER A 106 -3.23 -21.00 -9.52
N SER A 107 -3.53 -19.93 -10.27
CA SER A 107 -3.84 -20.01 -11.71
C SER A 107 -2.68 -20.51 -12.55
N ARG A 108 -1.42 -20.20 -12.17
CA ARG A 108 -0.20 -20.73 -12.81
C ARG A 108 -0.10 -22.25 -12.77
N ASN A 109 -0.76 -22.92 -11.80
CA ASN A 109 -0.80 -24.38 -11.73
C ASN A 109 -1.88 -24.98 -12.64
N TYR A 110 -2.73 -24.15 -13.25
CA TYR A 110 -3.85 -24.53 -14.12
C TYR A 110 -3.70 -24.00 -15.55
N ASP A 111 -2.50 -23.56 -15.96
CA ASP A 111 -2.21 -22.95 -17.27
C ASP A 111 -2.70 -23.79 -18.48
N ASN A 112 -2.91 -25.11 -18.31
CA ASN A 112 -3.46 -26.00 -19.34
C ASN A 112 -4.99 -25.89 -19.56
N LEU A 113 -5.73 -25.09 -18.78
CA LEU A 113 -7.20 -24.97 -18.83
C LEU A 113 -7.69 -23.67 -19.48
N ILE A 114 -6.81 -22.69 -19.73
CA ILE A 114 -7.18 -21.41 -20.34
C ILE A 114 -7.15 -21.58 -21.87
N THR A 115 -8.30 -21.86 -22.47
CA THR A 115 -8.47 -21.82 -23.93
C THR A 115 -8.54 -20.37 -24.42
N THR A 116 -8.18 -20.15 -25.69
CA THR A 116 -8.23 -18.82 -26.35
C THR A 116 -9.59 -18.14 -26.25
N GLU A 117 -10.68 -18.91 -26.14
CA GLU A 117 -12.07 -18.42 -26.01
C GLU A 117 -12.35 -17.63 -24.72
N HIS A 118 -11.59 -17.83 -23.64
CA HIS A 118 -11.82 -17.19 -22.34
C HIS A 118 -10.76 -16.15 -21.96
N SER A 119 -9.80 -15.89 -22.85
CA SER A 119 -8.64 -15.03 -22.58
C SER A 119 -9.03 -13.56 -22.32
N THR A 120 -10.08 -13.05 -22.97
CA THR A 120 -10.55 -11.67 -22.83
C THR A 120 -11.18 -11.41 -21.47
N ASP A 121 -12.02 -12.32 -20.98
CA ASP A 121 -12.71 -12.15 -19.70
C ASP A 121 -11.71 -12.20 -18.53
N TYR A 122 -10.69 -13.07 -18.63
CA TYR A 122 -9.59 -13.12 -17.66
C TYR A 122 -8.75 -11.84 -17.67
N LEU A 123 -8.42 -11.30 -18.84
CA LEU A 123 -7.70 -10.02 -18.95
C LEU A 123 -8.52 -8.88 -18.33
N MET A 124 -9.81 -8.82 -18.59
CA MET A 124 -10.69 -7.80 -18.02
C MET A 124 -10.81 -7.92 -16.50
N LEU A 125 -10.93 -9.14 -15.98
CA LEU A 125 -10.91 -9.40 -14.54
C LEU A 125 -9.57 -9.00 -13.91
N LEU A 126 -8.46 -9.32 -14.56
CA LEU A 126 -7.12 -8.92 -14.14
C LEU A 126 -7.00 -7.40 -14.05
N PHE A 127 -7.38 -6.67 -15.10
CA PHE A 127 -7.35 -5.20 -15.10
C PHE A 127 -8.28 -4.61 -14.05
N TYR A 128 -9.47 -5.17 -13.86
CA TYR A 128 -10.38 -4.76 -12.81
C TYR A 128 -9.75 -4.90 -11.42
N VAL A 129 -9.22 -6.06 -11.07
CA VAL A 129 -8.61 -6.29 -9.75
C VAL A 129 -7.40 -5.39 -9.53
N LEU A 130 -6.53 -5.22 -10.54
CA LEU A 130 -5.40 -4.30 -10.48
C LEU A 130 -5.85 -2.84 -10.27
N SER A 131 -6.94 -2.42 -10.91
CA SER A 131 -7.52 -1.09 -10.72
C SER A 131 -8.05 -0.89 -9.29
N VAL A 132 -8.69 -1.89 -8.70
CA VAL A 132 -9.18 -1.85 -7.30
C VAL A 132 -8.01 -1.69 -6.33
N ILE A 133 -6.95 -2.48 -6.52
CA ILE A 133 -5.72 -2.40 -5.71
C ILE A 133 -5.08 -1.02 -5.84
N ALA A 134 -4.96 -0.50 -7.06
CA ALA A 134 -4.40 0.83 -7.31
C ALA A 134 -5.24 1.95 -6.68
N CYS A 135 -6.58 1.86 -6.76
CA CYS A 135 -7.49 2.82 -6.13
C CYS A 135 -7.35 2.81 -4.60
N MET A 136 -7.35 1.64 -3.97
CA MET A 136 -7.17 1.52 -2.52
C MET A 136 -5.82 2.08 -2.05
N LEU A 137 -4.76 1.84 -2.82
CA LEU A 137 -3.44 2.42 -2.53
C LEU A 137 -3.43 3.94 -2.72
N ALA A 138 -4.01 4.45 -3.80
CA ALA A 138 -4.11 5.88 -4.07
C ALA A 138 -4.88 6.62 -2.97
N SER A 139 -6.00 6.07 -2.52
CA SER A 139 -6.79 6.62 -1.41
C SER A 139 -6.01 6.59 -0.09
N THR A 140 -5.28 5.49 0.19
CA THR A 140 -4.39 5.42 1.35
C THR A 140 -3.34 6.53 1.31
N ILE A 141 -2.69 6.74 0.16
CA ILE A 141 -1.67 7.78 -0.05
C ILE A 141 -2.29 9.18 0.12
N LEU A 142 -3.47 9.42 -0.46
CA LEU A 142 -4.21 10.68 -0.33
C LEU A 142 -4.45 11.04 1.14
N HIS A 143 -5.10 10.13 1.88
CA HIS A 143 -5.43 10.37 3.29
C HIS A 143 -4.16 10.47 4.15
N LEU A 144 -3.10 9.75 3.80
CA LEU A 144 -1.83 9.83 4.52
C LEU A 144 -1.10 11.16 4.28
N LEU A 145 -1.08 11.66 3.03
CA LEU A 145 -0.38 12.87 2.61
C LEU A 145 -1.23 14.15 2.67
N SER A 146 -2.49 14.06 3.07
CA SER A 146 -3.42 15.20 3.12
C SER A 146 -2.90 16.39 3.95
N GLY A 147 -2.12 16.13 5.00
CA GLY A 147 -1.51 17.15 5.85
C GLY A 147 -0.26 17.82 5.27
N CYS A 148 0.21 17.45 4.08
CA CYS A 148 1.49 17.93 3.53
C CYS A 148 1.39 19.28 2.84
N SER A 149 0.71 19.33 1.68
CA SER A 149 0.51 20.57 0.94
C SER A 149 -0.80 20.53 0.18
N ALA A 150 -1.40 21.70 -0.07
CA ALA A 150 -2.63 21.81 -0.84
C ALA A 150 -2.49 21.23 -2.26
N LYS A 151 -1.31 21.39 -2.87
CA LYS A 151 -1.01 20.85 -4.20
C LYS A 151 -0.97 19.31 -4.17
N THR A 152 -0.24 18.73 -3.22
CA THR A 152 -0.19 17.27 -3.03
C THR A 152 -1.58 16.71 -2.79
N TYR A 153 -2.36 17.33 -1.89
CA TYR A 153 -3.73 16.94 -1.61
C TYR A 153 -4.59 16.95 -2.89
N SER A 154 -4.57 18.04 -3.65
CA SER A 154 -5.36 18.17 -4.88
C SER A 154 -4.98 17.13 -5.93
N THR A 155 -3.68 16.91 -6.17
CA THR A 155 -3.22 15.89 -7.13
C THR A 155 -3.61 14.49 -6.70
N CYS A 156 -3.41 14.13 -5.43
CA CYS A 156 -3.80 12.82 -4.91
C CYS A 156 -5.33 12.64 -4.97
N LEU A 157 -6.11 13.69 -4.70
CA LEU A 157 -7.56 13.64 -4.73
C LEU A 157 -8.08 13.42 -6.16
N GLN A 158 -7.47 14.06 -7.15
CA GLN A 158 -7.80 13.83 -8.56
C GLN A 158 -7.52 12.38 -8.97
N LEU A 159 -6.36 11.82 -8.56
CA LEU A 159 -6.02 10.43 -8.87
C LEU A 159 -6.97 9.44 -8.22
N ASP A 160 -7.34 9.66 -6.94
CA ASP A 160 -8.28 8.80 -6.23
C ASP A 160 -9.68 8.84 -6.86
N LEU A 161 -10.16 10.05 -7.18
CA LEU A 161 -11.45 10.25 -7.82
C LEU A 161 -11.50 9.65 -9.23
N LEU A 162 -10.41 9.75 -10.01
CA LEU A 162 -10.32 9.11 -11.32
C LEU A 162 -10.41 7.59 -11.21
N GLY A 163 -9.75 6.99 -10.21
CA GLY A 163 -9.84 5.55 -9.94
C GLY A 163 -11.28 5.13 -9.61
N TYR A 164 -11.91 5.81 -8.65
CA TYR A 164 -13.30 5.56 -8.26
C TYR A 164 -14.27 5.67 -9.45
N CYS A 165 -14.13 6.70 -10.29
CA CYS A 165 -15.00 6.92 -11.45
C CYS A 165 -14.78 5.89 -12.56
N ALA A 166 -13.55 5.40 -12.76
CA ALA A 166 -13.23 4.44 -13.83
C ALA A 166 -13.62 2.99 -13.49
N GLN A 167 -13.73 2.67 -12.20
CA GLN A 167 -13.90 1.29 -11.73
C GLN A 167 -15.21 0.60 -12.17
N PRO A 168 -16.39 1.28 -12.26
CA PRO A 168 -17.64 0.63 -12.68
C PRO A 168 -17.68 0.13 -14.13
N TYR A 169 -16.83 0.66 -15.01
CA TYR A 169 -16.86 0.32 -16.43
C TYR A 169 -16.32 -1.08 -16.73
N PHE A 170 -15.36 -1.58 -15.96
CA PHE A 170 -14.79 -2.92 -16.13
C PHE A 170 -15.79 -4.06 -15.88
N PRO A 171 -16.52 -4.12 -14.74
CA PRO A 171 -17.49 -5.18 -14.51
C PRO A 171 -18.67 -5.11 -15.49
N ALA A 172 -19.08 -3.91 -15.92
CA ALA A 172 -20.13 -3.78 -16.93
C ALA A 172 -19.74 -4.49 -18.23
N GLN A 173 -18.50 -4.29 -18.72
CA GLN A 173 -18.03 -4.96 -19.93
C GLN A 173 -17.95 -6.49 -19.76
N ILE A 174 -17.61 -7.00 -18.57
CA ILE A 174 -17.61 -8.44 -18.28
C ILE A 174 -19.03 -9.02 -18.33
N VAL A 175 -20.01 -8.35 -17.70
CA VAL A 175 -21.41 -8.81 -17.68
C VAL A 175 -22.02 -8.84 -19.08
N PHE A 176 -21.66 -7.89 -19.94
CA PHE A 176 -22.11 -7.85 -21.34
C PHE A 176 -21.23 -8.64 -22.30
N SER A 177 -20.21 -9.35 -21.81
CA SER A 177 -19.40 -10.26 -22.64
C SER A 177 -20.30 -11.40 -23.14
N PRO A 178 -20.29 -11.74 -24.44
CA PRO A 178 -21.03 -12.89 -24.97
C PRO A 178 -20.66 -14.20 -24.27
N ASN A 179 -19.48 -14.24 -23.65
CA ASN A 179 -18.92 -15.40 -22.97
C ASN A 179 -19.17 -15.41 -21.45
N TYR A 180 -19.87 -14.42 -20.89
CA TYR A 180 -20.04 -14.24 -19.43
C TYR A 180 -20.49 -15.52 -18.69
N GLY A 181 -21.46 -16.24 -19.25
CA GLY A 181 -21.94 -17.51 -18.68
C GLY A 181 -20.86 -18.58 -18.64
N HIS A 182 -20.00 -18.64 -19.65
CA HIS A 182 -18.86 -19.56 -19.70
C HIS A 182 -17.73 -19.14 -18.76
N THR A 183 -17.49 -17.84 -18.59
CA THR A 183 -16.51 -17.31 -17.63
C THR A 183 -16.86 -17.70 -16.18
N ILE A 184 -18.12 -17.49 -15.78
CA ILE A 184 -18.61 -17.85 -14.45
C ILE A 184 -18.49 -19.37 -14.23
N PHE A 185 -18.85 -20.17 -15.24
CA PHE A 185 -18.75 -21.63 -15.18
C PHE A 185 -17.30 -22.13 -15.14
N ALA A 186 -16.38 -21.45 -15.82
CA ALA A 186 -14.95 -21.74 -15.77
C ALA A 186 -14.35 -21.40 -14.39
N ILE A 187 -14.70 -20.24 -13.83
CA ILE A 187 -14.29 -19.84 -12.47
C ILE A 187 -14.83 -20.83 -11.44
N ASP A 188 -16.10 -21.22 -11.54
CA ASP A 188 -16.71 -22.22 -10.64
C ASP A 188 -16.01 -23.58 -10.77
N LYS A 189 -15.68 -24.03 -11.99
CA LYS A 189 -14.90 -25.27 -12.18
C LYS A 189 -13.49 -25.20 -11.61
N ILE A 190 -12.80 -24.07 -11.74
CA ILE A 190 -11.47 -23.87 -11.14
C ILE A 190 -11.59 -23.91 -9.62
N TYR A 191 -12.60 -23.23 -9.06
CA TYR A 191 -12.84 -23.18 -7.62
C TYR A 191 -13.19 -24.57 -7.04
N GLN A 192 -14.14 -25.29 -7.67
CA GLN A 192 -14.54 -26.66 -7.32
C GLN A 192 -13.39 -27.67 -7.40
N ARG A 193 -12.41 -27.43 -8.28
CA ARG A 193 -11.27 -28.32 -8.44
C ARG A 193 -10.16 -28.00 -7.43
N ALA A 194 -9.92 -26.71 -7.16
CA ALA A 194 -9.01 -26.25 -6.12
C ALA A 194 -9.47 -26.66 -4.71
N SER A 195 -10.78 -26.65 -4.42
CA SER A 195 -11.32 -27.11 -3.14
C SER A 195 -11.08 -28.61 -2.92
N LYS A 196 -11.24 -29.43 -3.96
CA LYS A 196 -10.96 -30.87 -3.90
C LYS A 196 -9.49 -31.21 -3.66
N THR A 197 -8.56 -30.44 -4.22
CA THR A 197 -7.12 -30.65 -3.98
C THR A 197 -6.71 -30.31 -2.56
N ILE A 198 -7.38 -29.34 -1.93
CA ILE A 198 -7.15 -28.98 -0.52
C ILE A 198 -7.62 -30.11 0.41
N ASP A 199 -8.83 -30.66 0.19
CA ASP A 199 -9.36 -31.78 0.99
C ASP A 199 -8.46 -33.04 0.94
N TYR A 200 -7.89 -33.36 -0.22
CA TYR A 200 -6.98 -34.50 -0.35
C TYR A 200 -5.64 -34.30 0.38
N SER A 201 -5.20 -33.06 0.58
CA SER A 201 -3.95 -32.76 1.27
C SER A 201 -4.06 -32.82 2.80
N ASP A 202 -5.26 -32.64 3.35
CA ASP A 202 -5.57 -32.77 4.78
C ASP A 202 -5.90 -34.21 5.22
N GLN A 203 -6.36 -35.08 4.30
CA GLN A 203 -6.60 -36.49 4.60
C GLN A 203 -5.33 -37.38 4.57
N GLY A 204 -4.18 -36.81 4.21
CA GLY A 204 -2.89 -37.51 4.10
C GLY A 204 -1.88 -37.23 5.22
N ARG A 205 -2.29 -36.59 6.34
CA ARG A 205 -1.46 -36.38 7.54
C ARG A 205 -2.03 -37.09 8.75
#